data_AF-A0A2N3F1D9-F1
#
_entry.id   AF-A0A2N3F1D9-F1
#
_cell.length_a   1.000
_cell.length_b   1.000
_cell.length_c   1.000
_cell.angle_alpha   90.00
_cell.angle_beta   90.00
_cell.angle_gamma   90.00
#
_symmetry.space_group_name_H-M   'P 1'
#
loop_
_entity.id
_entity.type
_entity.pdbx_description
1 polymer ?
#
loop_
_entity_poly.entity_id
_entity_poly.type
_entity_poly.pdbx_seq_one_letter_code
_entity_poly.pdbx_strand_id
1 'polypeptide(L)'
;MARLVVKCTWGVERPEALVQAFTVAATAAASGVEVSLWLTGDAVLAAGTVTVCTQCIARRDIGSHDLLEGVRIAGAAAFVSESMAPDSTALIY
;
A
#
# COMPACT_ATOMS: atom_id res chain seq x y z
N MET A 1 -14.57 9.95 -22.15
CA MET A 1 -14.01 8.65 -21.69
C MET A 1 -14.63 8.34 -20.34
N ALA A 2 -15.15 7.13 -20.11
CA ALA A 2 -15.67 6.75 -18.80
C ALA A 2 -14.50 6.43 -17.86
N ARG A 3 -14.60 6.90 -16.60
CA ARG A 3 -13.61 6.63 -15.54
C ARG A 3 -14.27 5.88 -14.38
N LEU A 4 -13.65 4.81 -13.92
CA LEU A 4 -14.05 4.04 -12.75
C LEU A 4 -13.09 4.33 -11.59
N VAL A 5 -13.65 4.66 -10.43
CA VAL A 5 -12.88 4.81 -9.19
C VAL A 5 -13.30 3.70 -8.24
N VAL A 6 -12.33 2.89 -7.80
CA VAL A 6 -12.54 1.81 -6.83
C VAL A 6 -11.73 2.12 -5.59
N LYS A 7 -12.34 2.08 -4.41
CA LYS A 7 -11.63 2.18 -3.12
C LYS A 7 -11.77 0.87 -2.36
N CYS A 8 -10.66 0.31 -1.90
CA CYS A 8 -10.64 -0.87 -1.05
C CYS A 8 -9.93 -0.56 0.26
N THR A 9 -10.59 -0.91 1.36
CA THR A 9 -10.07 -0.78 2.74
C THR A 9 -9.83 -2.13 3.39
N TRP A 10 -10.39 -3.19 2.82
CA TRP A 10 -10.32 -4.54 3.35
C TRP A 10 -9.02 -5.20 2.90
N GLY A 11 -8.35 -5.90 3.79
CA GLY A 11 -7.20 -6.73 3.51
C GLY A 11 -7.57 -8.21 3.43
N VAL A 12 -6.60 -9.05 3.81
CA VAL A 12 -6.72 -10.51 3.77
C VAL A 12 -7.71 -11.08 4.78
N GLU A 13 -8.18 -10.27 5.73
CA GLU A 13 -9.24 -10.61 6.68
C GLU A 13 -10.62 -10.72 6.02
N ARG A 14 -10.81 -10.11 4.85
CA ARG A 14 -12.00 -10.29 3.99
C ARG A 14 -11.58 -10.55 2.55
N PRO A 15 -11.01 -11.73 2.26
CA PRO A 15 -10.36 -12.02 0.99
C PRO A 15 -11.32 -11.91 -0.20
N GLU A 16 -12.60 -12.25 -0.04
CA GLU A 16 -13.59 -12.11 -1.11
C GLU A 16 -13.83 -10.65 -1.49
N ALA A 17 -13.93 -9.74 -0.51
CA ALA A 17 -14.13 -8.32 -0.77
C ALA A 17 -12.89 -7.69 -1.44
N LEU A 18 -11.71 -8.09 -0.97
CA LEU A 18 -10.43 -7.68 -1.56
C LEU A 18 -10.32 -8.13 -3.02
N VAL A 19 -10.53 -9.43 -3.27
CA VAL A 19 -10.45 -10.02 -4.63
C VAL A 19 -11.51 -9.44 -5.55
N GLN A 20 -12.73 -9.18 -5.06
CA GLN A 20 -13.76 -8.53 -5.86
C GLN A 20 -13.36 -7.11 -6.29
N ALA A 21 -12.78 -6.31 -5.39
CA ALA A 21 -12.30 -4.97 -5.74
C ALA A 21 -11.24 -5.00 -6.86
N PHE A 22 -10.26 -5.91 -6.75
CA PHE A 22 -9.25 -6.12 -7.79
C PHE A 22 -9.84 -6.63 -9.10
N THR A 23 -10.75 -7.60 -9.03
CA THR A 23 -11.38 -8.21 -10.22
C THR A 23 -12.20 -7.18 -10.99
N VAL A 24 -13.00 -6.36 -10.30
CA VAL A 24 -13.78 -5.28 -10.91
C VAL A 24 -12.86 -4.24 -11.56
N ALA A 25 -11.82 -3.80 -10.84
CA ALA A 25 -10.84 -2.84 -11.36
C ALA A 25 -10.12 -3.39 -12.61
N ALA A 26 -9.62 -4.62 -12.57
CA ALA A 26 -8.92 -5.25 -13.68
C ALA A 26 -9.83 -5.47 -14.90
N THR A 27 -11.08 -5.92 -14.68
CA THR A 27 -12.06 -6.11 -15.75
C THR A 27 -12.41 -4.81 -16.45
N ALA A 28 -12.59 -3.72 -15.69
CA ALA A 28 -12.85 -2.40 -16.25
C ALA A 28 -11.65 -1.89 -17.08
N ALA A 29 -10.43 -2.04 -16.55
CA ALA A 29 -9.20 -1.65 -17.26
C ALA A 29 -9.03 -2.43 -18.56
N ALA A 30 -9.23 -3.76 -18.52
CA ALA A 30 -9.19 -4.63 -19.71
C ALA A 30 -10.25 -4.26 -20.76
N SER A 31 -11.36 -3.64 -20.33
CA SER A 31 -12.44 -3.16 -21.20
C SER A 31 -12.20 -1.74 -21.75
N GLY A 32 -11.02 -1.14 -21.50
CA GLY A 32 -10.67 0.19 -21.98
C GLY A 32 -11.25 1.35 -21.15
N VAL A 33 -11.76 1.08 -19.94
CA VAL A 33 -12.19 2.11 -18.98
C VAL A 33 -10.96 2.63 -18.23
N GLU A 34 -10.87 3.95 -18.04
CA GLU A 34 -9.83 4.53 -17.18
C GLU A 34 -10.11 4.16 -15.72
N VAL A 35 -9.18 3.47 -15.05
CA VAL A 35 -9.38 3.00 -13.67
C VAL A 35 -8.45 3.71 -12.69
N SER A 36 -9.02 4.15 -11.57
CA SER A 36 -8.29 4.68 -10.42
C SER A 36 -8.60 3.81 -9.20
N LEU A 37 -7.64 2.98 -8.80
CA LEU A 37 -7.75 2.07 -7.65
C LEU A 37 -7.04 2.67 -6.44
N TRP A 38 -7.80 2.88 -5.35
CA TRP A 38 -7.33 3.46 -4.10
C TRP A 38 -7.32 2.39 -3.02
N LEU A 39 -6.12 2.07 -2.53
CA LEU A 39 -5.92 1.13 -1.43
C LEU A 39 -5.62 1.91 -0.16
N THR A 40 -6.27 1.53 0.93
CA THR A 40 -6.10 2.18 2.25
C THR A 40 -6.16 1.12 3.34
N GLY A 41 -5.45 1.34 4.45
CA GLY A 41 -5.40 0.37 5.56
C GLY A 41 -4.82 -0.97 5.11
N ASP A 42 -5.46 -2.07 5.52
CA ASP A 42 -4.98 -3.44 5.32
C ASP A 42 -4.91 -3.83 3.82
N ALA A 43 -5.71 -3.17 2.97
CA ALA A 43 -5.63 -3.36 1.52
C ALA A 43 -4.25 -3.00 0.93
N VAL A 44 -3.54 -2.04 1.54
CA VAL A 44 -2.19 -1.64 1.11
C VAL A 44 -1.20 -2.78 1.34
N LEU A 45 -1.33 -3.51 2.46
CA LEU A 45 -0.44 -4.62 2.79
C LEU A 45 -0.55 -5.77 1.79
N ALA A 46 -1.70 -5.93 1.14
CA ALA A 46 -1.91 -6.98 0.14
C ALA A 46 -1.27 -6.69 -1.23
N ALA A 47 -0.99 -5.42 -1.56
CA ALA A 47 -0.58 -5.01 -2.90
C ALA A 47 0.64 -4.06 -2.94
N GLY A 48 1.19 -3.72 -1.79
CA GLY A 48 2.31 -2.79 -1.65
C GLY A 48 3.19 -3.15 -0.47
N THR A 49 4.19 -2.30 -0.22
CA THR A 49 5.10 -2.43 0.93
C THR A 49 4.87 -1.26 1.88
N VAL A 50 4.69 -1.57 3.16
CA VAL A 50 4.62 -0.57 4.23
C VAL A 50 5.88 -0.70 5.08
N THR A 51 6.69 0.36 5.12
CA THR A 51 7.92 0.42 5.90
C THR A 51 7.80 1.48 7.00
N VAL A 52 8.10 1.09 8.24
CA VAL A 52 8.21 2.01 9.36
C VAL A 52 9.67 2.28 9.71
N CYS A 53 9.95 3.55 10.03
CA CYS A 53 11.30 3.99 10.34
C CYS A 53 11.77 3.47 11.70
N THR A 54 12.92 2.78 11.74
CA THR A 54 13.50 2.21 12.97
C THR A 54 13.65 3.26 14.08
N GLN A 55 14.16 4.45 13.75
CA GLN A 55 14.33 5.54 14.73
C GLN A 55 12.98 6.14 15.17
N CYS A 56 11.95 6.06 14.33
CA CYS A 56 10.61 6.57 14.63
C CYS A 56 9.85 5.70 15.63
N ILE A 57 9.99 4.38 15.52
CA ILE A 57 9.36 3.43 16.44
C ILE A 57 10.09 3.39 17.78
N ALA A 58 11.44 3.42 17.76
CA ALA A 58 12.25 3.41 18.98
C ALA A 58 11.96 4.62 19.90
N ARG A 59 11.84 5.82 19.33
CA ARG A 59 11.54 7.03 20.14
C ARG A 59 10.11 7.10 20.69
N ARG A 60 9.22 6.21 20.22
CA ARG A 60 7.81 6.15 20.60
C ARG A 60 7.48 4.92 21.43
N ASP A 61 8.48 4.12 21.79
CA ASP A 61 8.32 2.85 22.50
C ASP A 61 7.37 1.88 21.77
N ILE A 62 7.45 1.85 20.43
CA ILE A 62 6.68 0.94 19.57
C ILE A 62 7.57 -0.24 19.22
N GLY A 63 7.15 -1.44 19.63
CA GLY A 63 7.80 -2.70 19.34
C GLY A 63 7.29 -3.34 18.04
N SER A 64 7.96 -4.41 17.60
CA SER A 64 7.53 -5.20 16.45
C SER A 64 6.15 -5.85 16.63
N HIS A 65 5.73 -6.07 17.88
CA HIS A 65 4.43 -6.65 18.22
C HIS A 65 3.26 -5.68 18.05
N ASP A 66 3.54 -4.38 17.97
CA ASP A 66 2.55 -3.34 17.71
C ASP A 66 2.29 -3.15 16.21
N LEU A 67 3.07 -3.83 15.35
CA LEU A 67 2.98 -3.70 13.90
C LEU A 67 2.07 -4.77 13.31
N LEU A 68 1.32 -4.38 12.28
CA LEU A 68 0.60 -5.34 11.46
C LEU A 68 1.58 -6.31 10.78
N GLU A 69 1.12 -7.54 10.57
CA GLU A 69 1.88 -8.54 9.83
C GLU A 69 2.24 -8.01 8.42
N GLY A 70 3.48 -8.23 7.99
CA GLY A 70 3.99 -7.73 6.71
C GLY A 70 4.56 -6.31 6.74
N VAL A 71 4.40 -5.55 7.83
CA VAL A 71 5.06 -4.24 7.98
C VAL A 71 6.57 -4.43 8.19
N ARG A 72 7.37 -3.78 7.35
CA ARG A 72 8.84 -3.82 7.42
C ARG A 72 9.38 -2.73 8.35
N ILE A 73 10.41 -3.04 9.12
CA ILE A 73 11.20 -2.04 9.86
C ILE A 73 12.49 -1.75 9.07
N ALA A 74 12.75 -0.47 8.75
CA ALA A 74 14.00 -0.05 8.14
C ALA A 74 14.36 1.40 8.52
N GLY A 75 15.65 1.75 8.51
CA GLY A 75 16.11 3.09 8.89
C GLY A 75 16.09 4.11 7.75
N ALA A 76 16.40 5.37 8.08
CA ALA A 76 16.47 6.48 7.12
C ALA A 76 17.33 6.20 5.86
N ALA A 77 18.41 5.43 5.97
CA ALA A 77 19.23 5.06 4.81
C ALA A 77 18.47 4.22 3.78
N ALA A 78 17.58 3.32 4.23
CA ALA A 78 16.74 2.55 3.33
C ALA A 78 15.75 3.45 2.58
N PHE A 79 15.13 4.42 3.28
CA PHE A 79 14.25 5.41 2.65
C PHE A 79 14.98 6.22 1.57
N VAL A 80 16.19 6.71 1.83
CA VAL A 80 16.99 7.43 0.84
C VAL A 80 17.29 6.55 -0.37
N SER A 81 17.74 5.31 -0.12
CA SER A 81 18.04 4.36 -1.19
C SER A 81 16.82 4.08 -2.07
N GLU A 82 15.64 3.88 -1.48
CA GLU A 82 14.40 3.61 -2.19
C GLU A 82 13.91 4.85 -2.96
N SER A 83 14.01 6.04 -2.34
CA SER A 83 13.63 7.30 -2.98
C SER A 83 14.49 7.68 -4.19
N MET A 84 15.76 7.24 -4.20
CA MET A 84 16.70 7.48 -5.29
C MET A 84 16.70 6.38 -6.35
N ALA A 85 15.91 5.31 -6.17
CA ALA A 85 15.85 4.24 -7.15
C ALA A 85 15.23 4.74 -8.48
N PRO A 86 15.60 4.14 -9.62
CA PRO A 86 14.94 4.42 -10.89
C PRO A 86 13.42 4.29 -10.77
N ASP A 87 12.70 5.11 -11.52
CA ASP A 87 11.22 5.12 -11.57
C ASP A 87 10.52 5.35 -10.21
N SER A 88 11.26 5.83 -9.20
CA SER A 88 10.71 6.16 -7.89
C SER A 88 10.36 7.63 -7.80
N THR A 89 9.19 7.94 -7.25
CA THR A 89 8.77 9.30 -6.91
C THR A 89 8.49 9.36 -5.41
N ALA A 90 9.31 10.12 -4.68
CA ALA A 90 9.09 10.39 -3.27
C ALA A 90 8.10 11.55 -3.09
N LEU A 91 6.96 11.27 -2.47
CA LEU A 91 5.98 12.28 -2.07
C LEU A 91 6.14 12.53 -0.56
N ILE A 92 6.42 13.79 -0.18
CA ILE A 92 6.59 14.21 1.22
C ILE A 92 5.46 15.18 1.57
N TYR A 93 4.81 14.96 2.72
CA TYR A 93 3.71 15.77 3.24
C TYR A 93 3.92 16.14 4.71
#